data_AF-A0A133U9N1-F1
#
_entry.id   AF-A0A133U9N1-F1
#
_cell.length_a   1.000
_cell.length_b   1.000
_cell.length_c   1.000
_cell.angle_alpha   90.00
_cell.angle_beta   90.00
_cell.angle_gamma   90.00
#
_symmetry.space_group_name_H-M   'P 1'
#
loop_
_entity.id
_entity.type
_entity.pdbx_description
1 polymer ?
#
loop_
_entity_poly.entity_id
_entity_poly.type
_entity_poly.pdbx_seq_one_letter_code
_entity_poly.pdbx_strand_id
1 'polypeptide(L)'
;EKPDTYRARTTIAREENAPIVIAPSGMLTGGWSPLYLREFAENRENAKVILVGHQAEQSVGRRLESAHEAGTDADVTVEALAGPGDAKDAEDFEYRESEVQVPDEWIETFGGFSAHGSATSLLNFARKSLPQRIFVVHGDGDNWKSMEALLESDSTLKHGQIDSPAVGDEFELKTRVPKSFEERLEELEKKVSELS
;
A
#
# COMPACT_ATOMS: atom_id res chain seq x y z
N GLU A 1 0.31 -26.63 -5.63
CA GLU A 1 1.38 -26.27 -6.58
C GLU A 1 1.04 -24.91 -7.20
N LYS A 2 2.02 -24.11 -7.63
CA LYS A 2 1.74 -22.80 -8.24
C LYS A 2 1.20 -23.04 -9.66
N PRO A 3 -0.02 -22.57 -10.01
CA PRO A 3 -0.53 -22.72 -11.36
C PRO A 3 0.21 -21.79 -12.33
N ASP A 4 0.65 -22.31 -13.47
CA ASP A 4 1.41 -21.58 -14.48
C ASP A 4 0.56 -21.09 -15.66
N THR A 5 -0.65 -21.62 -15.82
CA THR A 5 -1.56 -21.25 -16.92
C THR A 5 -2.87 -20.70 -16.40
N TYR A 6 -3.56 -19.89 -17.22
CA TYR A 6 -4.92 -19.43 -16.93
C TYR A 6 -5.87 -20.60 -16.65
N ARG A 7 -5.83 -21.64 -17.49
CA ARG A 7 -6.68 -22.84 -17.32
C ARG A 7 -6.42 -23.56 -16.00
N ALA A 8 -5.17 -23.68 -15.58
CA ALA A 8 -4.85 -24.27 -14.28
C ALA A 8 -5.45 -23.45 -13.13
N ARG A 9 -5.43 -22.11 -13.22
CA ARG A 9 -6.02 -21.21 -12.20
C ARG A 9 -7.53 -21.34 -12.13
N THR A 10 -8.22 -21.30 -13.27
CA THR A 10 -9.69 -21.44 -13.30
C THR A 10 -10.14 -22.84 -12.89
N THR A 11 -9.37 -23.87 -13.22
CA THR A 11 -9.60 -25.24 -12.71
C THR A 11 -9.54 -25.25 -11.19
N ILE A 12 -8.43 -24.76 -10.59
CA ILE A 12 -8.28 -24.68 -9.13
C ILE A 12 -9.42 -23.88 -8.50
N ALA A 13 -9.82 -22.76 -9.10
CA ALA A 13 -10.89 -21.93 -8.57
C ALA A 13 -12.24 -22.66 -8.49
N ARG A 14 -12.51 -23.55 -9.46
CA ARG A 14 -13.77 -24.29 -9.64
C ARG A 14 -13.73 -25.72 -9.09
N GLU A 15 -12.61 -26.16 -8.53
CA GLU A 15 -12.51 -27.47 -7.89
C GLU A 15 -13.48 -27.60 -6.70
N GLU A 16 -14.03 -28.81 -6.49
CA GLU A 16 -14.99 -29.08 -5.39
C GLU A 16 -14.37 -28.83 -4.02
N ASN A 17 -13.09 -29.18 -3.84
CA ASN A 17 -12.38 -28.87 -2.60
C ASN A 17 -12.12 -27.36 -2.52
N ALA A 18 -12.50 -26.74 -1.41
CA ALA A 18 -12.28 -25.31 -1.20
C ALA A 18 -10.77 -24.97 -1.22
N PRO A 19 -10.26 -24.26 -2.24
CA PRO A 19 -8.85 -23.90 -2.31
C PRO A 19 -8.58 -22.69 -1.41
N ILE A 20 -7.42 -22.68 -0.77
CA ILE A 20 -6.88 -21.44 -0.18
C ILE A 20 -6.01 -20.79 -1.24
N VAL A 21 -6.41 -19.60 -1.69
CA VAL A 21 -5.72 -18.85 -2.74
C VAL A 21 -5.13 -17.58 -2.18
N ILE A 22 -3.83 -17.39 -2.39
CA ILE A 22 -3.13 -16.13 -2.12
C ILE A 22 -2.64 -15.60 -3.47
N ALA A 23 -3.19 -14.47 -3.90
CA ALA A 23 -2.95 -13.93 -5.24
C ALA A 23 -2.72 -12.41 -5.20
N PRO A 24 -1.79 -11.88 -6.02
CA PRO A 24 -1.66 -10.44 -6.24
C PRO A 24 -2.76 -9.93 -7.19
N SER A 25 -3.15 -8.66 -7.17
CA SER A 25 -2.69 -7.60 -6.27
C SER A 25 -3.52 -7.55 -4.97
N GLY A 26 -2.90 -7.09 -3.87
CA GLY A 26 -3.53 -7.06 -2.54
C GLY A 26 -4.68 -6.05 -2.38
N MET A 27 -4.95 -5.24 -3.41
CA MET A 27 -6.06 -4.28 -3.47
C MET A 27 -7.06 -4.58 -4.59
N LEU A 28 -6.91 -5.73 -5.27
CA LEU A 28 -7.78 -6.17 -6.36
C LEU A 28 -7.83 -5.21 -7.57
N THR A 29 -6.76 -4.46 -7.78
CA THR A 29 -6.62 -3.51 -8.91
C THR A 29 -5.99 -4.13 -10.16
N GLY A 30 -5.61 -5.42 -10.10
CA GLY A 30 -5.00 -6.12 -11.22
C GLY A 30 -4.34 -7.44 -10.78
N GLY A 31 -3.65 -8.08 -11.71
CA GLY A 31 -3.04 -9.39 -11.46
C GLY A 31 -4.07 -10.54 -11.47
N TRP A 32 -3.92 -11.48 -10.54
CA TRP A 32 -4.72 -12.70 -10.47
C TRP A 32 -5.83 -12.66 -9.40
N SER A 33 -5.74 -11.80 -8.39
CA SER A 33 -6.78 -11.68 -7.37
C SER A 33 -8.15 -11.29 -7.94
N PRO A 34 -8.27 -10.40 -8.96
CA PRO A 34 -9.58 -10.08 -9.54
C PRO A 34 -10.19 -11.28 -10.28
N LEU A 35 -9.35 -12.12 -10.91
CA LEU A 35 -9.78 -13.38 -11.52
C LEU A 35 -10.42 -14.29 -10.47
N TYR A 36 -9.73 -14.57 -9.36
CA TYR A 36 -10.26 -15.48 -8.35
C TYR A 36 -11.52 -14.93 -7.68
N LEU A 37 -11.60 -13.61 -7.44
CA LEU A 37 -12.81 -13.00 -6.89
C LEU A 37 -14.01 -13.22 -7.82
N ARG A 38 -13.85 -12.94 -9.12
CA ARG A 38 -14.88 -13.20 -10.14
C ARG A 38 -15.27 -14.68 -10.17
N GLU A 39 -14.29 -15.58 -10.29
CA GLU A 39 -14.55 -17.02 -10.38
C GLU A 39 -15.28 -17.55 -9.13
N PHE A 40 -14.96 -17.06 -7.94
CA PHE A 40 -15.64 -17.47 -6.71
C PHE A 40 -17.06 -16.92 -6.64
N ALA A 41 -17.26 -15.64 -6.94
CA ALA A 41 -18.60 -15.06 -6.92
C ALA A 41 -19.54 -15.69 -7.96
N GLU A 42 -19.02 -16.10 -9.12
CA GLU A 42 -19.82 -16.73 -10.18
C GLU A 42 -20.10 -18.22 -9.94
N ASN A 43 -19.17 -18.95 -9.30
CA ASN A 43 -19.18 -20.42 -9.30
C ASN A 43 -19.22 -21.06 -7.91
N ARG A 44 -19.23 -20.28 -6.81
CA ARG A 44 -19.29 -20.82 -5.45
C ARG A 44 -20.51 -20.31 -4.71
N GLU A 45 -21.12 -21.22 -3.94
CA GLU A 45 -22.18 -20.86 -2.99
C GLU A 45 -21.62 -20.10 -1.78
N ASN A 46 -20.38 -20.39 -1.38
CA ASN A 46 -19.71 -19.75 -0.27
C ASN A 46 -18.21 -19.55 -0.52
N ALA A 47 -17.68 -18.41 -0.07
CA ALA A 47 -16.25 -18.13 -0.03
C ALA A 47 -15.91 -17.17 1.10
N LYS A 48 -14.62 -16.94 1.31
CA LYS A 48 -14.11 -15.88 2.19
C LYS A 48 -13.06 -15.05 1.45
N VAL A 49 -13.16 -13.73 1.55
CA VAL A 49 -12.22 -12.74 1.03
C VAL A 49 -11.59 -12.04 2.22
N ILE A 50 -10.32 -12.33 2.46
CA ILE A 50 -9.59 -11.86 3.63
C ILE A 50 -8.64 -10.73 3.22
N LEU A 51 -8.97 -9.50 3.61
CA LEU A 51 -8.15 -8.31 3.35
C LEU A 51 -7.20 -8.09 4.54
N VAL A 52 -5.90 -8.17 4.28
CA VAL A 52 -4.86 -8.20 5.34
C VAL A 52 -4.02 -6.92 5.44
N GLY A 53 -4.30 -5.93 4.61
CA GLY A 53 -3.51 -4.71 4.51
C GLY A 53 -4.36 -3.52 4.08
N HIS A 54 -3.73 -2.35 4.07
CA HIS A 54 -4.38 -1.08 3.72
C HIS A 54 -4.97 -1.11 2.31
N GLN A 55 -6.20 -0.62 2.18
CA GLN A 55 -6.91 -0.52 0.90
C GLN A 55 -7.02 0.95 0.48
N ALA A 56 -6.43 1.32 -0.65
CA ALA A 56 -6.50 2.70 -1.15
C ALA A 56 -7.93 3.09 -1.57
N GLU A 57 -8.30 4.36 -1.41
CA GLU A 57 -9.68 4.88 -1.55
C GLU A 57 -10.41 4.44 -2.84
N GLN A 58 -9.69 4.38 -3.97
CA GLN A 58 -10.28 4.03 -5.27
C GLN A 58 -10.14 2.56 -5.65
N SER A 59 -9.60 1.72 -4.76
CA SER A 59 -9.39 0.30 -5.04
C SER A 59 -10.68 -0.52 -4.89
N VAL A 60 -10.75 -1.65 -5.59
CA VAL A 60 -11.82 -2.64 -5.40
C VAL A 60 -11.82 -3.14 -3.96
N GLY A 61 -10.63 -3.41 -3.39
CA GLY A 61 -10.53 -3.87 -2.00
C GLY A 61 -11.08 -2.86 -0.98
N ARG A 62 -10.97 -1.55 -1.22
CA ARG A 62 -11.62 -0.53 -0.37
C ARG A 62 -13.15 -0.61 -0.47
N ARG A 63 -13.70 -0.83 -1.67
CA ARG A 63 -15.15 -0.97 -1.85
C ARG A 63 -15.68 -2.19 -1.07
N LEU A 64 -14.96 -3.31 -1.12
CA LEU A 64 -15.30 -4.49 -0.32
C LEU A 64 -15.25 -4.20 1.18
N GLU A 65 -14.17 -3.56 1.65
CA GLU A 65 -14.02 -3.18 3.05
C GLU A 65 -15.16 -2.26 3.52
N SER A 66 -15.49 -1.21 2.76
CA SER A 66 -16.57 -0.28 3.12
C SER A 66 -17.95 -0.92 3.11
N ALA A 67 -18.22 -1.84 2.18
CA ALA A 67 -19.48 -2.59 2.14
C ALA A 67 -19.62 -3.50 3.38
N HIS A 68 -18.54 -4.20 3.76
CA HIS A 68 -18.50 -5.00 4.97
C HIS A 68 -18.68 -4.16 6.24
N GLU A 69 -18.03 -3.00 6.35
CA GLU A 69 -18.23 -2.06 7.47
C GLU A 69 -19.69 -1.55 7.56
N ALA A 70 -20.36 -1.40 6.42
CA ALA A 70 -21.76 -1.02 6.34
C ALA A 70 -22.74 -2.19 6.56
N GLY A 71 -22.26 -3.43 6.59
CA GLY A 71 -23.10 -4.64 6.66
C GLY A 71 -23.96 -4.83 5.41
N THR A 72 -23.42 -4.51 4.24
CA THR A 72 -24.11 -4.62 2.95
C THR A 72 -23.27 -5.40 1.95
N ASP A 73 -23.93 -6.10 1.03
CA ASP A 73 -23.25 -6.73 -0.10
C ASP A 73 -22.51 -5.69 -0.95
N ALA A 74 -21.38 -6.10 -1.50
CA ALA A 74 -20.51 -5.23 -2.30
C ALA A 74 -20.73 -5.48 -3.79
N ASP A 75 -21.24 -4.48 -4.50
CA ASP A 75 -21.25 -4.48 -5.96
C ASP A 75 -19.95 -3.82 -6.47
N VAL A 76 -19.07 -4.62 -7.05
CA VAL A 76 -17.75 -4.17 -7.52
C VAL A 76 -17.50 -4.51 -8.97
N THR A 77 -16.81 -3.63 -9.67
CA THR A 77 -16.27 -3.90 -11.01
C THR A 77 -14.82 -4.34 -10.87
N VAL A 78 -14.51 -5.53 -11.39
CA VAL A 78 -13.15 -6.05 -11.43
C VAL A 78 -12.64 -6.14 -12.86
N GLU A 79 -11.41 -5.70 -13.08
CA GLU A 79 -10.70 -5.95 -14.32
C GLU A 79 -9.91 -7.27 -14.17
N ALA A 80 -10.48 -8.36 -14.69
CA ALA A 80 -9.92 -9.69 -14.57
C ALA A 80 -9.38 -10.18 -15.91
N LEU A 81 -8.29 -10.94 -15.87
CA LEU A 81 -7.81 -11.62 -17.07
C LEU A 81 -8.90 -12.58 -17.55
N ALA A 82 -9.41 -12.36 -18.74
CA ALA A 82 -10.22 -13.31 -19.48
C ALA A 82 -9.28 -14.12 -20.37
N GLY A 83 -9.40 -15.44 -20.26
CA GLY A 83 -8.90 -16.29 -21.31
C GLY A 83 -9.64 -15.99 -22.61
N PRO A 84 -9.09 -16.44 -23.74
CA PRO A 84 -9.93 -16.66 -24.90
C PRO A 84 -11.15 -17.44 -24.43
N GLY A 85 -12.37 -17.00 -24.76
CA GLY A 85 -13.60 -17.59 -24.22
C GLY A 85 -13.57 -19.12 -24.33
N ASP A 86 -14.41 -19.85 -23.57
CA ASP A 86 -14.38 -21.30 -23.29
C ASP A 86 -14.00 -22.30 -24.43
N ALA A 87 -13.88 -21.83 -25.67
CA ALA A 87 -13.17 -22.43 -26.79
C ALA A 87 -11.72 -22.85 -26.46
N LYS A 88 -11.38 -24.05 -26.95
CA LYS A 88 -10.13 -24.75 -26.63
C LYS A 88 -8.87 -24.15 -27.28
N ASP A 89 -9.00 -23.19 -28.19
CA ASP A 89 -7.92 -22.89 -29.16
C ASP A 89 -7.60 -21.40 -29.36
N ALA A 90 -8.14 -20.47 -28.58
CA ALA A 90 -7.76 -19.07 -28.80
C ALA A 90 -6.48 -18.70 -28.02
N GLU A 91 -5.66 -17.87 -28.64
CA GLU A 91 -4.28 -17.55 -28.22
C GLU A 91 -4.18 -16.15 -27.58
N ASP A 92 -5.28 -15.39 -27.57
CA ASP A 92 -5.32 -14.01 -27.10
C ASP A 92 -5.90 -13.92 -25.67
N PHE A 93 -5.06 -13.48 -24.74
CA PHE A 93 -5.48 -13.08 -23.40
C PHE A 93 -5.90 -11.62 -23.41
N GLU A 94 -7.04 -11.31 -22.78
CA GLU A 94 -7.56 -9.95 -22.71
C GLU A 94 -8.03 -9.65 -21.28
N TYR A 95 -7.82 -8.42 -20.81
CA TYR A 95 -8.45 -7.98 -19.57
C TYR A 95 -9.88 -7.56 -19.86
N ARG A 96 -10.82 -8.08 -19.07
CA ARG A 96 -12.23 -7.72 -19.18
C ARG A 96 -12.75 -7.24 -17.85
N GLU A 97 -13.50 -6.15 -17.91
CA GLU A 97 -14.31 -5.71 -16.79
C GLU A 97 -15.45 -6.69 -16.56
N SER A 98 -15.73 -6.99 -15.31
CA SER A 98 -16.85 -7.83 -14.89
C SER A 98 -17.44 -7.24 -13.62
N GLU A 99 -18.76 -7.10 -13.61
CA GLU A 99 -19.50 -6.73 -12.41
C GLU A 99 -19.69 -7.98 -11.55
N VAL A 100 -19.35 -7.85 -10.28
CA VAL A 100 -19.35 -8.94 -9.32
C VAL A 100 -20.02 -8.46 -8.05
N GLN A 101 -21.03 -9.21 -7.60
CA GLN A 101 -21.62 -9.02 -6.28
C GLN A 101 -20.94 -9.95 -5.27
N VAL A 102 -20.45 -9.38 -4.18
CA VAL A 102 -19.77 -10.12 -3.11
C VAL A 102 -20.59 -9.97 -1.82
N PRO A 103 -21.10 -11.06 -1.25
CA PRO A 103 -21.83 -10.99 0.02
C PRO A 103 -20.99 -10.39 1.15
N ASP A 104 -21.58 -9.58 2.02
CA ASP A 104 -20.87 -8.98 3.16
C ASP A 104 -20.24 -10.06 4.07
N GLU A 105 -20.95 -11.17 4.23
CA GLU A 105 -20.54 -12.32 5.03
C GLU A 105 -19.29 -13.02 4.46
N TRP A 106 -18.93 -12.78 3.20
CA TRP A 106 -17.68 -13.32 2.63
C TRP A 106 -16.46 -12.50 3.06
N ILE A 107 -16.66 -11.23 3.40
CA ILE A 107 -15.56 -10.28 3.57
C ILE A 107 -15.08 -10.31 5.02
N GLU A 108 -13.77 -10.33 5.22
CA GLU A 108 -13.14 -10.23 6.54
C GLU A 108 -11.92 -9.31 6.42
N THR A 109 -11.71 -8.44 7.41
CA THR A 109 -10.53 -7.58 7.48
C THR A 109 -9.66 -7.98 8.67
N PHE A 110 -8.36 -8.18 8.42
CA PHE A 110 -7.39 -8.49 9.46
C PHE A 110 -6.26 -7.47 9.46
N GLY A 111 -6.25 -6.61 10.47
CA GLY A 111 -5.12 -5.75 10.76
C GLY A 111 -3.91 -6.53 11.28
N GLY A 112 -2.71 -6.00 11.07
CA GLY A 112 -1.47 -6.51 11.68
C GLY A 112 -0.51 -7.25 10.74
N PHE A 113 -0.90 -7.55 9.51
CA PHE A 113 0.00 -8.11 8.48
C PHE A 113 0.63 -7.04 7.56
N SER A 114 0.28 -5.77 7.72
CA SER A 114 0.91 -4.67 6.98
C SER A 114 2.39 -4.56 7.34
N ALA A 115 3.25 -4.48 6.32
CA ALA A 115 4.68 -4.22 6.51
C ALA A 115 4.98 -2.74 6.86
N HIS A 116 3.96 -1.87 6.86
CA HIS A 116 4.11 -0.46 7.22
C HIS A 116 4.20 -0.29 8.74
N GLY A 117 5.08 0.61 9.18
CA GLY A 117 5.18 0.99 10.58
C GLY A 117 3.90 1.69 11.06
N SER A 118 3.42 1.31 12.24
CA SER A 118 2.35 2.06 12.91
C SER A 118 2.78 3.50 13.26
N ALA A 119 1.83 4.38 13.55
CA ALA A 119 2.13 5.75 14.00
C ALA A 119 3.12 5.77 15.20
N THR A 120 2.95 4.86 16.15
CA THR A 120 3.89 4.69 17.28
C THR A 120 5.29 4.28 16.83
N SER A 121 5.40 3.40 15.84
CA SER A 121 6.68 2.96 15.29
C SER A 121 7.39 4.09 14.56
N LEU A 122 6.66 4.87 13.75
CA LEU A 122 7.17 6.04 13.05
C LEU A 122 7.61 7.15 14.01
N LEU A 123 6.80 7.44 15.05
CA LEU A 123 7.17 8.41 16.09
C LEU A 123 8.45 7.97 16.83
N ASN A 124 8.54 6.69 17.22
CA ASN A 124 9.73 6.17 17.89
C ASN A 124 10.95 6.17 16.97
N PHE A 125 10.77 5.97 15.66
CA PHE A 125 11.84 6.13 14.69
C PHE A 125 12.33 7.58 14.66
N ALA A 126 11.42 8.56 14.52
CA ALA A 126 11.75 9.98 14.53
C ALA A 126 12.49 10.41 15.81
N ARG A 127 12.02 9.96 16.98
CA ARG A 127 12.67 10.21 18.28
C ARG A 127 14.11 9.71 18.33
N LYS A 128 14.38 8.55 17.72
CA LYS A 128 15.72 7.95 17.69
C LYS A 128 16.65 8.60 16.67
N SER A 129 16.10 9.05 15.54
CA SER A 129 16.90 9.68 14.48
C SER A 129 17.20 11.15 14.75
N LEU A 130 16.42 11.84 15.59
CA LEU A 130 16.57 13.27 15.93
C LEU A 130 16.84 14.16 14.70
N PRO A 131 15.94 14.14 13.71
CA PRO A 131 16.16 14.86 12.46
C PRO A 131 15.96 16.37 12.65
N GLN A 132 16.72 17.18 11.91
CA GLN A 132 16.55 18.64 11.89
C GLN A 132 15.29 19.08 11.13
N ARG A 133 14.79 18.24 10.22
CA ARG A 133 13.58 18.49 9.45
C ARG A 133 12.89 17.19 9.10
N ILE A 134 11.57 17.13 9.22
CA ILE A 134 10.72 15.98 8.86
C ILE A 134 9.70 16.47 7.85
N PHE A 135 9.62 15.80 6.70
CA PHE A 135 8.53 15.99 5.75
C PHE A 135 7.52 14.85 5.92
N VAL A 136 6.31 15.16 6.34
CA VAL A 136 5.21 14.20 6.44
C VAL A 136 4.55 14.12 5.08
N VAL A 137 4.85 13.05 4.36
CA VAL A 137 4.32 12.78 3.01
C VAL A 137 3.53 11.50 3.03
N HIS A 138 2.64 11.36 2.04
CA HIS A 138 1.84 10.17 1.80
C HIS A 138 0.97 9.73 3.00
N GLY A 139 -0.33 9.66 2.80
CA GLY A 139 -1.26 9.19 3.82
C GLY A 139 -2.67 9.49 3.37
N ASP A 140 -3.51 8.47 3.36
CA ASP A 140 -4.87 8.60 2.86
C ASP A 140 -5.70 9.44 3.84
N GLY A 141 -6.62 10.25 3.29
CA GLY A 141 -7.47 11.15 4.07
C GLY A 141 -6.68 12.09 4.98
N ASP A 142 -7.04 12.13 6.26
CA ASP A 142 -6.41 12.99 7.29
C ASP A 142 -5.31 12.28 8.09
N ASN A 143 -4.82 11.12 7.63
CA ASN A 143 -3.77 10.38 8.34
C ASN A 143 -2.45 11.17 8.43
N TRP A 144 -2.07 11.89 7.38
CA TRP A 144 -0.87 12.72 7.38
C TRP A 144 -1.00 13.89 8.37
N LYS A 145 -2.17 14.54 8.47
CA LYS A 145 -2.44 15.59 9.47
C LYS A 145 -2.34 15.06 10.89
N SER A 146 -2.87 13.85 11.11
CA SER A 146 -2.82 13.19 12.42
C SER A 146 -1.37 12.86 12.80
N MET A 147 -0.56 12.41 11.83
CA MET A 147 0.86 12.14 12.05
C MET A 147 1.67 13.43 12.26
N GLU A 148 1.38 14.48 11.51
CA GLU A 148 1.98 15.81 11.69
C GLU A 148 1.72 16.33 13.11
N ALA A 149 0.45 16.39 13.53
CA ALA A 149 0.08 16.82 14.88
C ALA A 149 0.76 15.98 15.98
N LEU A 150 0.90 14.66 15.75
CA LEU A 150 1.59 13.76 16.66
C LEU A 150 3.08 14.12 16.78
N LEU A 151 3.76 14.36 15.65
CA LEU A 151 5.17 14.76 15.63
C LEU A 151 5.40 16.13 16.26
N GLU A 152 4.53 17.11 15.96
CA GLU A 152 4.62 18.48 16.51
C GLU A 152 4.42 18.50 18.03
N SER A 153 3.52 17.65 18.53
CA SER A 153 3.26 17.54 19.97
C SER A 153 4.41 16.91 20.76
N ASP A 154 5.34 16.24 20.07
CA ASP A 154 6.42 15.49 20.71
C ASP A 154 7.54 16.41 21.24
N SER A 155 7.78 16.36 22.54
CA SER A 155 8.78 17.22 23.19
C SER A 155 10.22 16.97 22.74
N THR A 156 10.55 15.76 22.25
CA THR A 156 11.90 15.42 21.80
C THR A 156 12.19 15.98 20.41
N LEU A 157 11.17 16.25 19.60
CA LEU A 157 11.29 16.70 18.21
C LEU A 157 11.21 18.22 18.03
N LYS A 158 10.99 19.00 19.11
CA LYS A 158 10.90 20.47 19.07
C LYS A 158 12.12 21.21 18.50
N HIS A 159 13.25 20.51 18.37
CA HIS A 159 14.48 21.05 17.78
C HIS A 159 14.46 21.02 16.24
N GLY A 160 13.63 20.16 15.65
CA GLY A 160 13.48 20.01 14.22
C GLY A 160 12.25 20.77 13.69
N GLN A 161 12.24 21.00 12.40
CA GLN A 161 11.08 21.52 11.68
C GLN A 161 10.23 20.36 11.14
N ILE A 162 8.91 20.49 11.18
CA ILE A 162 7.99 19.51 10.58
C ILE A 162 7.19 20.26 9.52
N ASP A 163 7.11 19.68 8.32
CA ASP A 163 6.35 20.23 7.21
C ASP A 163 5.55 19.12 6.51
N SER A 164 4.36 19.44 6.03
CA SER A 164 3.53 18.53 5.22
C SER A 164 3.37 19.11 3.81
N PRO A 165 4.27 18.76 2.87
CA PRO A 165 4.33 19.40 1.57
C PRO A 165 3.16 18.98 0.66
N ALA A 166 2.68 19.93 -0.14
CA ALA A 166 1.75 19.66 -1.22
C ALA A 166 2.47 19.16 -2.48
N VAL A 167 1.73 18.54 -3.40
CA VAL A 167 2.26 18.11 -4.69
C VAL A 167 2.75 19.34 -5.47
N GLY A 168 4.04 19.35 -5.80
CA GLY A 168 4.69 20.44 -6.54
C GLY A 168 5.42 21.46 -5.67
N ASP A 169 5.37 21.34 -4.34
CA ASP A 169 6.16 22.19 -3.46
C ASP A 169 7.66 21.91 -3.60
N GLU A 170 8.46 22.97 -3.61
CA GLU A 170 9.92 22.91 -3.68
C GLU A 170 10.55 23.37 -2.35
N PHE A 171 11.55 22.63 -1.87
CA PHE A 171 12.25 22.96 -0.63
C PHE A 171 13.76 22.95 -0.84
N GLU A 172 14.42 24.02 -0.42
CA GLU A 172 15.87 24.08 -0.37
C GLU A 172 16.37 23.50 0.97
N LEU A 173 17.11 22.39 0.90
CA LEU A 173 17.68 21.75 2.09
C LEU A 173 19.05 22.36 2.39
N LYS A 174 19.09 23.24 3.40
CA LYS A 174 20.35 23.77 3.92
C LYS A 174 21.02 22.70 4.78
N THR A 175 22.04 22.05 4.23
CA THR A 175 22.90 21.17 5.02
C THR A 175 23.69 22.01 6.02
N ARG A 176 23.47 21.78 7.32
CA ARG A 176 24.40 22.27 8.34
C ARG A 176 25.67 21.43 8.25
N VAL A 177 26.77 22.05 7.81
CA VAL A 177 28.09 21.50 8.02
C VAL A 177 28.30 21.47 9.55
N PRO A 178 28.71 20.33 10.15
CA PRO A 178 29.03 20.32 11.57
C PRO A 178 30.08 21.38 11.87
N LYS A 179 29.91 22.19 12.92
CA LYS A 179 30.89 23.22 13.30
C LYS A 179 32.32 22.69 13.38
N SER A 180 32.49 21.46 13.85
CA SER A 180 33.80 20.79 13.91
C SER A 180 34.45 20.58 12.54
N PHE A 181 33.65 20.48 11.48
CA PHE A 181 34.10 20.38 10.11
C PHE A 181 34.40 21.76 9.52
N GLU A 182 33.60 22.79 9.85
CA GLU A 182 33.89 24.20 9.50
C GLU A 182 35.20 24.67 10.14
N GLU A 183 35.37 24.43 11.45
CA GLU A 183 36.59 24.79 12.19
C GLU A 183 37.83 24.10 11.61
N ARG A 184 37.71 22.83 11.22
CA ARG A 184 38.80 22.09 10.55
C ARG A 184 39.11 22.61 9.16
N LEU A 185 38.08 23.03 8.41
CA LEU A 185 38.24 23.60 7.07
C LEU A 185 38.98 24.95 7.15
N GLU A 186 38.58 25.83 8.07
CA GLU A 186 39.27 27.10 8.33
C GLU A 186 40.74 26.86 8.76
N GLU A 187 41.00 25.86 9.61
CA GLU A 187 42.35 25.51 10.03
C GLU A 187 43.23 25.01 8.87
N LEU A 188 42.64 24.24 7.94
CA LEU A 188 43.29 23.74 6.73
C LEU A 188 43.57 24.86 5.73
N GLU A 189 42.59 25.73 5.48
CA GLU A 189 42.75 26.89 4.60
C GLU A 189 43.87 27.82 5.08
N LYS A 190 43.94 28.05 6.40
CA LYS A 190 45.02 28.84 7.00
C LYS A 190 46.39 28.19 6.81
N LYS A 191 46.52 26.87 7.03
CA LYS A 191 47.78 26.14 6.82
C LYS A 191 48.24 26.14 5.36
N VAL A 192 47.29 26.04 4.41
CA VAL A 192 47.61 26.11 2.98
C VAL A 192 48.07 27.52 2.59
N SER A 193 47.45 28.57 3.13
CA SER A 193 47.86 29.95 2.85
C SER A 193 49.23 30.30 3.45
N GLU A 194 49.65 29.63 4.53
CA GLU A 194 50.98 29.80 5.13
C GLU A 194 52.09 29.06 4.34
N LEU A 195 51.71 28.12 3.46
CA LEU A 195 52.62 27.35 2.61
C LEU A 195 52.79 27.92 1.20
N SER A 196 51.90 28.80 0.76
CA SER A 196 51.91 29.51 -0.53
C SER A 196 52.57 30.89 -0.41
#